data_AF-A0A0B8NLT3-F1
#
_entry.id   AF-A0A0B8NLT3-F1
#
_cell.length_a   1.000
_cell.length_b   1.000
_cell.length_c   1.000
_cell.angle_alpha   90.00
_cell.angle_beta   90.00
_cell.angle_gamma   90.00
#
_symmetry.space_group_name_H-M   'P 1'
#
loop_
_entity.id
_entity.type
_entity.pdbx_description
1 polymer ?
#
loop_
_entity_poly.entity_id
_entity_poly.type
_entity_poly.pdbx_seq_one_letter_code
_entity_poly.pdbx_strand_id
1 'polypeptide(L)'
;MDWSEIFLDFPIFVTVYNPTDGSNSVVNVSWPGWQWLVTGFNDKGVYTDLHDGTSMGGNIVSIEKPSFLNSVFDFISESDDIQALSARFQAAKTDVAAIWMLADKGHACAYENTIQENRLRVADKGAQSFITVNTFLNPDWGLGRRETQSFSLKRFDNLAARHAEKAGDLNTEVMRDIFDIPLYNQDGSFKENGGVTKQQTKM
;
A
#
# COMPACT_ATOMS: atom_id res chain seq x y z
N MET A 1 2.34 -9.38 2.66
CA MET A 1 3.00 -8.62 1.58
C MET A 1 3.30 -9.58 0.46
N ASP A 2 2.74 -9.37 -0.72
CA ASP A 2 3.01 -10.22 -1.89
C ASP A 2 4.23 -9.66 -2.64
N TRP A 3 5.28 -10.46 -2.78
CA TRP A 3 6.51 -10.10 -3.51
C TRP A 3 7.02 -11.30 -4.33
N SER A 4 8.26 -11.23 -4.82
CA SER A 4 8.96 -12.37 -5.42
C SER A 4 9.03 -13.57 -4.44
N GLU A 5 8.93 -14.79 -4.97
CA GLU A 5 8.91 -16.03 -4.19
C GLU A 5 10.15 -16.20 -3.31
N ILE A 6 11.31 -15.66 -3.73
CA ILE A 6 12.55 -15.69 -2.93
C ILE A 6 12.40 -15.03 -1.55
N PHE A 7 11.38 -14.18 -1.38
CA PHE A 7 11.12 -13.50 -0.10
C PHE A 7 10.22 -14.30 0.85
N LEU A 8 9.66 -15.43 0.41
CA LEU A 8 8.89 -16.33 1.27
C LEU A 8 9.78 -17.01 2.32
N ASP A 9 11.07 -17.15 2.04
CA ASP A 9 12.06 -17.77 2.95
C ASP A 9 12.54 -16.82 4.04
N PHE A 10 12.33 -15.51 3.89
CA PHE A 10 12.78 -14.52 4.86
C PHE A 10 11.67 -14.19 5.87
N PRO A 11 11.98 -14.22 7.18
CA PRO A 11 11.03 -13.75 8.18
C PRO A 11 10.76 -12.25 8.02
N ILE A 12 9.52 -11.87 8.27
CA ILE A 12 9.09 -10.47 8.37
C ILE A 12 9.28 -10.02 9.82
N PHE A 13 9.87 -8.83 10.01
CA PHE A 13 10.10 -8.24 11.32
C PHE A 13 9.25 -6.99 11.52
N VAL A 14 8.83 -6.81 12.76
CA VAL A 14 8.33 -5.54 13.25
C VAL A 14 9.52 -4.80 13.87
N THR A 15 9.94 -3.71 13.23
CA THR A 15 11.03 -2.85 13.71
C THR A 15 10.46 -1.56 14.26
N VAL A 16 10.84 -1.19 15.48
CA VAL A 16 10.40 0.04 16.14
C VAL A 16 11.56 1.02 16.23
N TYR A 17 11.37 2.20 15.68
CA TYR A 17 12.30 3.32 15.72
C TYR A 17 11.80 4.33 16.74
N ASN A 18 12.61 4.60 17.77
CA ASN A 18 12.28 5.53 18.86
C ASN A 18 13.32 6.65 18.90
N PRO A 19 13.22 7.66 18.02
CA PRO A 19 14.17 8.76 17.98
C PRO A 19 14.06 9.64 19.24
N THR A 20 15.13 10.36 19.57
CA THR A 20 15.20 11.24 20.75
C THR A 20 15.32 12.72 20.39
N ASP A 21 15.14 13.06 19.10
CA ASP A 21 15.35 14.40 18.54
C ASP A 21 14.05 15.19 18.29
N GLY A 22 12.91 14.62 18.70
CA GLY A 22 11.58 15.21 18.52
C GLY A 22 10.83 14.67 17.31
N SER A 23 11.44 13.82 16.49
CA SER A 23 10.73 13.07 15.45
C SER A 23 9.76 12.06 16.05
N ASN A 24 8.75 11.68 15.28
CA ASN A 24 7.77 10.66 15.67
C ASN A 24 8.41 9.28 15.72
N SER A 25 8.00 8.46 16.70
CA SER A 25 8.36 7.05 16.73
C SER A 25 7.65 6.31 15.60
N VAL A 26 8.33 5.39 14.92
CA VAL A 26 7.82 4.70 13.73
C VAL A 26 7.93 3.20 13.89
N VAL A 27 6.88 2.48 13.48
CA VAL A 27 6.89 1.03 13.30
C VAL A 27 6.97 0.72 11.81
N ASN A 28 7.92 -0.15 11.43
CA ASN A 28 8.03 -0.72 10.08
C ASN A 28 7.84 -2.24 10.13
N VAL A 29 7.01 -2.78 9.23
CA VAL A 29 6.81 -4.22 9.05
C VAL A 29 7.41 -4.62 7.70
N SER A 30 8.62 -5.19 7.72
CA SER A 30 9.39 -5.48 6.51
C SER A 30 10.42 -6.60 6.73
N TRP A 31 11.20 -6.92 5.70
CA TRP A 31 12.31 -7.85 5.79
C TRP A 31 13.56 -7.21 6.44
N PRO A 32 14.49 -8.01 7.00
CA PRO A 32 15.73 -7.50 7.58
C PRO A 32 16.55 -6.67 6.60
N GLY A 33 17.06 -5.53 7.09
CA GLY A 33 17.89 -4.63 6.29
C GLY A 33 17.12 -3.75 5.30
N TRP A 34 15.80 -3.94 5.14
CA TRP A 34 14.96 -3.03 4.38
C TRP A 34 14.52 -1.86 5.26
N GLN A 35 15.18 -0.72 5.06
CA GLN A 35 14.78 0.56 5.65
C GLN A 35 13.60 1.20 4.93
N TRP A 36 13.26 0.69 3.74
CA TRP A 36 12.03 1.03 3.04
C TRP A 36 10.81 0.70 3.91
N LEU A 37 10.02 1.74 4.22
CA LEU A 37 8.77 1.62 4.95
C LEU A 37 7.66 1.15 3.99
N VAL A 38 7.50 -0.18 3.89
CA VAL A 38 6.48 -0.77 3.02
C VAL A 38 5.11 -0.72 3.70
N THR A 39 5.03 -1.18 4.94
CA THR A 39 3.84 -1.10 5.78
C THR A 39 4.26 -0.61 7.16
N GLY A 40 3.58 0.38 7.70
CA GLY A 40 3.98 0.94 8.99
C GLY A 40 3.04 2.02 9.52
N PHE A 41 3.35 2.53 10.70
CA PHE A 41 2.65 3.68 11.28
C PHE A 41 3.52 4.41 12.29
N ASN A 42 3.19 5.66 12.58
CA ASN A 42 3.86 6.45 13.62
C ASN A 42 3.05 6.54 14.92
N ASP A 43 3.68 7.07 15.98
CA ASP A 43 3.08 7.27 17.30
C ASP A 43 1.94 8.32 17.34
N LYS A 44 1.69 9.02 16.24
CA LYS A 44 0.51 9.89 16.05
C LYS A 44 -0.68 9.16 15.43
N GLY A 45 -0.48 7.91 15.01
CA GLY A 45 -1.53 7.07 14.42
C GLY A 45 -1.69 7.26 12.91
N VAL A 46 -0.69 7.81 12.22
CA VAL A 46 -0.65 7.84 10.75
C VAL A 46 -0.12 6.49 10.28
N TYR A 47 -0.96 5.74 9.57
CA TYR A 47 -0.66 4.46 8.94
C TYR A 47 -0.29 4.65 7.47
N THR A 48 0.54 3.75 6.96
CA THR A 48 0.87 3.67 5.56
C THR A 48 1.05 2.24 5.03
N ASP A 49 0.70 2.05 3.76
CA ASP A 49 1.03 0.88 2.95
C ASP A 49 1.47 1.30 1.55
N LEU A 50 2.51 0.67 1.00
CA LEU A 50 3.07 1.05 -0.30
C LEU A 50 2.98 -0.09 -1.30
N HIS A 51 2.43 0.22 -2.48
CA HIS A 51 2.24 -0.73 -3.56
C HIS A 51 3.04 -0.32 -4.81
N ASP A 52 3.50 -1.33 -5.56
CA ASP A 52 4.13 -1.14 -6.87
C ASP A 52 3.18 -0.42 -7.85
N GLY A 53 3.69 0.64 -8.49
CA GLY A 53 2.99 1.41 -9.52
C GLY A 53 3.62 1.27 -10.91
N THR A 54 4.67 0.47 -11.08
CA THR A 54 5.47 0.41 -12.32
C THR A 54 4.68 -0.09 -13.53
N SER A 55 3.69 -0.95 -13.33
CA SER A 55 2.78 -1.40 -14.40
C SER A 55 1.89 -0.27 -14.95
N MET A 56 1.77 0.84 -14.23
CA MET A 56 0.87 1.96 -14.56
C MET A 56 1.65 3.23 -14.92
N GLY A 57 2.61 3.61 -14.08
CA GLY A 57 3.45 4.80 -14.25
C GLY A 57 4.71 4.58 -15.08
N GLY A 58 4.95 3.34 -15.51
CA GLY A 58 6.13 2.93 -16.29
C GLY A 58 7.23 2.31 -15.42
N ASN A 59 7.97 1.38 -16.02
CA ASN A 59 9.11 0.72 -15.39
C ASN A 59 10.39 1.55 -15.61
N ILE A 60 10.37 2.77 -15.08
CA ILE A 60 11.46 3.74 -15.20
C ILE A 60 11.90 4.12 -13.78
N VAL A 61 13.21 4.06 -13.55
CA VAL A 61 13.85 4.55 -12.33
C VAL A 61 14.73 5.75 -12.70
N SER A 62 14.48 6.89 -12.07
CA SER A 62 15.24 8.12 -12.28
C SER A 62 16.40 8.18 -11.28
N ILE A 63 17.60 7.83 -11.73
CA ILE A 63 18.81 7.75 -10.88
C ILE A 63 19.27 9.11 -10.30
N GLU A 64 18.86 10.22 -10.90
CA GLU A 64 19.24 11.57 -10.49
C GLU A 64 18.35 12.10 -9.34
N LYS A 65 17.29 11.39 -8.97
CA LYS A 65 16.38 11.78 -7.91
C LYS A 65 16.64 10.99 -6.64
N PRO A 66 16.42 11.59 -5.46
CA PRO A 66 16.40 10.84 -4.22
C PRO A 66 15.37 9.70 -4.26
N SER A 67 15.68 8.60 -3.58
CA SER A 67 14.77 7.47 -3.52
C SER A 67 13.50 7.85 -2.75
N PHE A 68 12.37 7.86 -3.44
CA PHE A 68 11.07 8.08 -2.81
C PHE A 68 10.80 7.00 -1.76
N LEU A 69 11.08 5.75 -2.08
CA LEU A 69 10.83 4.61 -1.20
C LEU A 69 11.56 4.74 0.15
N ASN A 70 12.77 5.30 0.16
CA ASN A 70 13.48 5.61 1.41
C ASN A 70 12.99 6.90 2.08
N SER A 71 12.59 7.89 1.28
CA SER A 71 12.12 9.20 1.78
C SER A 71 10.79 9.10 2.53
N VAL A 72 9.99 8.06 2.26
CA VAL A 72 8.75 7.76 3.00
C VAL A 72 8.98 7.66 4.50
N PHE A 73 10.12 7.12 4.93
CA PHE A 73 10.46 7.03 6.35
C PHE A 73 10.57 8.43 6.98
N ASP A 74 11.33 9.33 6.34
CA ASP A 74 11.48 10.71 6.81
C ASP A 74 10.13 11.44 6.80
N PHE A 75 9.28 11.17 5.81
CA PHE A 75 7.96 11.78 5.72
C PHE A 75 7.07 11.37 6.90
N ILE A 76 7.08 10.09 7.29
CA ILE A 76 6.25 9.62 8.39
C ILE A 76 6.81 9.99 9.76
N SER A 77 8.13 10.09 9.91
CA SER A 77 8.76 10.50 11.17
C SER A 77 8.60 11.99 11.45
N GLU A 78 8.37 12.81 10.43
CA GLU A 78 8.27 14.27 10.55
C GLU A 78 6.84 14.82 10.36
N SER A 79 5.84 13.96 10.18
CA SER A 79 4.44 14.38 9.96
C SER A 79 3.50 13.80 11.02
N ASP A 80 2.71 14.67 11.65
CA ASP A 80 1.78 14.28 12.71
C ASP A 80 0.41 13.81 12.18
N ASP A 81 0.07 14.20 10.96
CA ASP A 81 -1.21 13.89 10.32
C ASP A 81 -1.04 13.69 8.80
N ILE A 82 -2.11 13.18 8.17
CA ILE A 82 -2.11 12.96 6.72
C ILE A 82 -1.94 14.29 5.97
N GLN A 83 -2.44 15.41 6.47
CA GLN A 83 -2.38 16.70 5.76
C GLN A 83 -0.94 17.21 5.62
N ALA A 84 -0.14 17.15 6.70
CA ALA A 84 1.27 17.51 6.69
C ALA A 84 2.06 16.60 5.75
N LEU A 85 1.82 15.28 5.84
CA LEU A 85 2.45 14.29 4.99
C LEU A 85 2.08 14.48 3.51
N SER A 86 0.80 14.77 3.24
CA SER A 86 0.25 15.09 1.92
C SER A 86 0.94 16.29 1.28
N ALA A 87 1.13 17.37 2.04
CA ALA A 87 1.81 18.58 1.57
C ALA A 87 3.26 18.29 1.20
N ARG A 88 3.97 17.50 2.03
CA ARG A 88 5.36 17.10 1.77
C ARG A 88 5.48 16.21 0.55
N PHE A 89 4.59 15.23 0.40
CA PHE A 89 4.59 14.33 -0.75
C PHE A 89 4.30 15.05 -2.06
N GLN A 90 3.30 15.93 -2.09
CA GLN A 90 2.95 16.68 -3.29
C GLN A 90 4.09 17.60 -3.77
N ALA A 91 4.96 18.04 -2.85
CA ALA A 91 6.17 18.78 -3.20
C ALA A 91 7.35 17.89 -3.66
N ALA A 92 7.28 16.58 -3.41
CA ALA A 92 8.36 15.64 -3.73
C ALA A 92 8.26 15.15 -5.19
N LYS A 93 9.42 15.05 -5.85
CA LYS A 93 9.56 14.34 -7.13
C LYS A 93 10.06 12.93 -6.87
N THR A 94 9.26 11.92 -7.23
CA THR A 94 9.68 10.53 -7.03
C THR A 94 10.63 10.06 -8.12
N ASP A 95 11.49 9.11 -7.75
CA ASP A 95 12.41 8.39 -8.63
C ASP A 95 11.74 7.21 -9.36
N VAL A 96 10.67 6.66 -8.78
CA VAL A 96 9.92 5.52 -9.32
C VAL A 96 8.41 5.75 -9.22
N ALA A 97 7.64 5.04 -10.05
CA ALA A 97 6.19 5.00 -9.96
C ALA A 97 5.74 4.08 -8.81
N ALA A 98 4.85 4.59 -7.96
CA ALA A 98 4.33 3.86 -6.81
C ALA A 98 2.88 4.26 -6.52
N ILE A 99 2.27 3.54 -5.57
CA ILE A 99 0.98 3.88 -4.98
C ILE A 99 1.17 3.87 -3.48
N TRP A 100 1.03 5.02 -2.85
CA TRP A 100 1.27 5.22 -1.43
C TRP A 100 -0.05 5.45 -0.70
N MET A 101 -0.51 4.43 0.02
CA MET A 101 -1.73 4.47 0.82
C MET A 101 -1.43 5.06 2.20
N LEU A 102 -2.37 5.86 2.70
CA LEU A 102 -2.31 6.53 4.00
C LEU A 102 -3.64 6.41 4.70
N ALA A 103 -3.61 6.24 6.02
CA ALA A 103 -4.80 6.28 6.86
C ALA A 103 -4.50 6.90 8.23
N ASP A 104 -5.46 7.63 8.78
CA ASP A 104 -5.42 8.19 10.14
C ASP A 104 -6.80 8.04 10.80
N LYS A 105 -7.03 8.75 11.90
CA LYS A 105 -8.33 8.78 12.56
C LYS A 105 -9.39 9.47 11.69
N GLY A 106 -10.05 8.67 10.85
CA GLY A 106 -11.23 9.05 10.09
C GLY A 106 -10.98 9.37 8.62
N HIS A 107 -9.73 9.34 8.16
CA HIS A 107 -9.38 9.56 6.75
C HIS A 107 -8.56 8.39 6.21
N ALA A 108 -8.79 8.09 4.94
CA ALA A 108 -7.93 7.23 4.15
C ALA A 108 -7.79 7.83 2.75
N CYS A 109 -6.58 7.79 2.22
CA CYS A 109 -6.30 8.23 0.87
C CYS A 109 -5.16 7.39 0.26
N ALA A 110 -4.95 7.56 -1.04
CA ALA A 110 -3.78 7.06 -1.71
C ALA A 110 -3.22 8.12 -2.63
N TYR A 111 -1.91 8.16 -2.71
CA TYR A 111 -1.20 8.86 -3.74
C TYR A 111 -0.77 7.88 -4.82
N GLU A 112 -1.24 8.08 -6.02
CA GLU A 112 -0.75 7.38 -7.20
C GLU A 112 0.25 8.30 -7.86
N ASN A 113 1.46 7.82 -8.17
CA ASN A 113 2.50 8.70 -8.70
C ASN A 113 3.27 8.10 -9.86
N THR A 114 3.70 8.99 -10.75
CA THR A 114 4.81 8.73 -11.68
C THR A 114 6.00 9.57 -11.28
N ILE A 115 7.09 9.47 -12.04
CA ILE A 115 8.26 10.35 -11.84
C ILE A 115 7.94 11.83 -12.15
N GLN A 116 6.82 12.14 -12.79
CA GLN A 116 6.45 13.51 -13.16
C GLN A 116 5.40 14.10 -12.23
N GLU A 117 4.44 13.30 -11.77
CA GLU A 117 3.23 13.79 -11.13
C GLU A 117 2.73 12.87 -10.01
N ASN A 118 2.04 13.49 -9.06
CA ASN A 118 1.42 12.85 -7.90
C ASN A 118 -0.08 13.15 -7.90
N ARG A 119 -0.92 12.11 -7.93
CA ARG A 119 -2.39 12.27 -7.90
C ARG A 119 -2.97 11.69 -6.62
N LEU A 120 -3.68 12.54 -5.88
CA LEU A 120 -4.42 12.16 -4.68
C LEU A 120 -5.72 11.45 -5.07
N ARG A 121 -5.96 10.27 -4.52
CA ARG A 121 -7.24 9.56 -4.53
C ARG A 121 -7.79 9.48 -3.13
N VAL A 122 -9.04 9.87 -2.96
CA VAL A 122 -9.78 9.75 -1.71
C VAL A 122 -10.93 8.76 -1.88
N ALA A 123 -11.50 8.31 -0.76
CA ALA A 123 -12.71 7.49 -0.80
C ALA A 123 -13.89 8.23 -1.42
N ASP A 124 -14.74 7.51 -2.14
CA ASP A 124 -15.99 8.06 -2.66
C ASP A 124 -16.89 8.51 -1.51
N LYS A 125 -17.72 9.52 -1.78
CA LYS A 125 -18.65 10.05 -0.77
C LYS A 125 -19.58 8.94 -0.26
N GLY A 126 -19.53 8.69 1.05
CA GLY A 126 -20.35 7.65 1.70
C GLY A 126 -19.79 6.24 1.58
N ALA A 127 -18.59 6.05 1.01
CA ALA A 127 -17.91 4.77 1.02
C ALA A 127 -17.57 4.35 2.46
N GLN A 128 -17.82 3.08 2.78
CA GLN A 128 -17.47 2.49 4.08
C GLN A 128 -16.06 1.91 4.12
N SER A 129 -15.37 1.88 2.98
CA SER A 129 -14.01 1.38 2.88
C SER A 129 -13.24 2.04 1.74
N PHE A 130 -11.91 1.97 1.83
CA PHE A 130 -10.99 2.46 0.81
C PHE A 130 -10.02 1.33 0.45
N ILE A 131 -9.92 1.02 -0.85
CA ILE A 131 -9.12 -0.10 -1.35
C ILE A 131 -8.01 0.42 -2.26
N THR A 132 -6.81 -0.12 -2.06
CA THR A 132 -5.63 0.07 -2.91
C THR A 132 -5.10 -1.29 -3.38
N VAL A 133 -4.62 -1.30 -4.62
CA VAL A 133 -3.94 -2.43 -5.28
C VAL A 133 -2.86 -1.83 -6.19
N ASN A 134 -2.07 -2.64 -6.89
CA ASN A 134 -1.01 -2.17 -7.79
C ASN A 134 -1.52 -1.51 -9.10
N THR A 135 -2.71 -0.91 -9.11
CA THR A 135 -3.32 -0.26 -10.28
C THR A 135 -3.67 1.19 -9.92
N PHE A 136 -3.38 2.14 -10.82
CA PHE A 136 -3.85 3.52 -10.69
C PHE A 136 -5.36 3.56 -10.93
N LEU A 137 -6.09 4.00 -9.92
CA LEU A 137 -7.55 4.06 -9.91
C LEU A 137 -8.06 5.50 -9.88
N ASN A 138 -7.19 6.50 -9.75
CA ASN A 138 -7.59 7.90 -9.90
C ASN A 138 -8.01 8.16 -11.37
N PRO A 139 -9.26 8.59 -11.63
CA PRO A 139 -9.76 8.78 -12.99
C PRO A 139 -9.02 9.89 -13.75
N ASP A 140 -8.42 10.86 -13.06
CA ASP A 140 -7.74 12.01 -13.67
C ASP A 140 -6.45 11.60 -14.38
N TRP A 141 -5.95 10.38 -14.16
CA TRP A 141 -4.89 9.81 -14.98
C TRP A 141 -5.29 9.61 -16.45
N GLY A 142 -6.59 9.44 -16.74
CA GLY A 142 -7.07 9.17 -18.10
C GLY A 142 -6.63 7.81 -18.67
N LEU A 143 -6.08 6.92 -17.84
CA LEU A 143 -5.54 5.63 -18.28
C LEU A 143 -6.60 4.51 -18.39
N GLY A 144 -7.75 4.71 -17.74
CA GLY A 144 -8.76 3.66 -17.51
C GLY A 144 -8.28 2.60 -16.50
N ARG A 145 -9.17 1.67 -16.15
CA ARG A 145 -8.80 0.50 -15.31
C ARG A 145 -7.97 -0.47 -16.15
N ARG A 146 -6.76 -0.80 -15.69
CA ARG A 146 -5.87 -1.76 -16.34
C ARG A 146 -5.42 -2.81 -15.36
N GLU A 147 -5.33 -4.03 -15.87
CA GLU A 147 -4.79 -5.15 -15.11
C GLU A 147 -3.25 -5.09 -15.07
N THR A 148 -2.66 -5.66 -14.03
CA THR A 148 -1.21 -5.79 -13.87
C THR A 148 -0.78 -7.25 -13.91
N GLN A 149 0.54 -7.48 -13.95
CA GLN A 149 1.10 -8.84 -13.84
C GLN A 149 0.74 -9.53 -12.53
N SER A 150 0.40 -8.76 -11.49
CA SER A 150 0.01 -9.34 -10.21
C SER A 150 -1.46 -9.77 -10.19
N PHE A 151 -2.31 -9.36 -11.14
CA PHE A 151 -3.78 -9.47 -11.08
C PHE A 151 -4.43 -8.52 -10.07
N SER A 152 -3.93 -7.27 -10.02
CA SER A 152 -4.48 -6.18 -9.22
C SER A 152 -5.99 -6.00 -9.30
N LEU A 153 -6.58 -5.98 -10.51
CA LEU A 153 -8.03 -5.72 -10.63
C LEU A 153 -8.85 -6.90 -10.10
N LYS A 154 -8.38 -8.13 -10.32
CA LYS A 154 -9.00 -9.31 -9.69
C LYS A 154 -8.95 -9.23 -8.16
N ARG A 155 -7.81 -8.86 -7.58
CA ARG A 155 -7.69 -8.63 -6.12
C ARG A 155 -8.60 -7.51 -5.64
N PHE A 156 -8.68 -6.42 -6.39
CA PHE A 156 -9.54 -5.29 -6.08
C PHE A 156 -11.00 -5.72 -6.01
N ASP A 157 -11.49 -6.44 -7.04
CA ASP A 157 -12.88 -6.89 -7.10
C ASP A 157 -13.19 -7.90 -5.98
N ASN A 158 -12.25 -8.81 -5.67
CA ASN A 158 -12.37 -9.73 -4.54
C ASN A 158 -12.48 -8.99 -3.20
N LEU A 159 -11.59 -8.02 -2.94
CA LEU A 159 -11.58 -7.25 -1.69
C LEU A 159 -12.83 -6.38 -1.55
N ALA A 160 -13.26 -5.75 -2.65
CA ALA A 160 -14.49 -4.97 -2.70
C ALA A 160 -15.72 -5.83 -2.36
N ALA A 161 -15.81 -7.05 -2.92
CA ALA A 161 -16.88 -7.99 -2.59
C ALA A 161 -16.87 -8.38 -1.10
N ARG A 162 -15.69 -8.66 -0.53
CA ARG A 162 -15.54 -8.98 0.90
C ARG A 162 -15.91 -7.82 1.82
N HIS A 163 -15.50 -6.61 1.47
CA HIS A 163 -15.89 -5.41 2.21
C HIS A 163 -17.41 -5.17 2.13
N ALA A 164 -18.03 -5.42 0.98
CA ALA A 164 -19.48 -5.28 0.82
C ALA A 164 -20.27 -6.32 1.64
N GLU A 165 -19.81 -7.56 1.70
CA GLU A 165 -20.43 -8.62 2.52
C GLU A 165 -20.31 -8.37 4.02
N LYS A 166 -19.29 -7.62 4.44
CA LYS A 166 -18.99 -7.28 5.84
C LYS A 166 -19.23 -5.81 6.17
N ALA A 167 -20.02 -5.11 5.35
CA ALA A 167 -20.30 -3.69 5.55
C ALA A 167 -20.91 -3.45 6.94
N GLY A 168 -20.36 -2.48 7.68
CA GLY A 168 -20.72 -2.19 9.07
C GLY A 168 -20.05 -3.08 10.13
N ASP A 169 -19.48 -4.22 9.75
CA ASP A 169 -18.84 -5.18 10.66
C ASP A 169 -17.31 -5.22 10.54
N LEU A 170 -16.72 -4.40 9.66
CA LEU A 170 -15.27 -4.35 9.46
C LEU A 170 -14.55 -3.94 10.74
N ASN A 171 -13.70 -4.85 11.23
CA ASN A 171 -12.79 -4.64 12.35
C ASN A 171 -11.48 -5.39 12.07
N THR A 172 -10.50 -5.32 12.98
CA THR A 172 -9.17 -5.92 12.77
C THR A 172 -9.21 -7.44 12.57
N GLU A 173 -10.09 -8.16 13.27
CA GLU A 173 -10.26 -9.60 13.12
C GLU A 173 -10.89 -9.95 11.77
N VAL A 174 -11.97 -9.26 11.39
CA VAL A 174 -12.61 -9.44 10.08
C VAL A 174 -11.65 -9.12 8.94
N MET A 175 -10.84 -8.05 9.06
CA MET A 175 -9.82 -7.71 8.07
C MET A 175 -8.76 -8.80 7.96
N ARG A 176 -8.27 -9.35 9.08
CA ARG A 176 -7.34 -10.48 9.07
C ARG A 176 -7.95 -11.68 8.33
N ASP A 177 -9.18 -12.05 8.68
CA ASP A 177 -9.87 -13.18 8.07
C ASP A 177 -10.05 -13.00 6.56
N ILE A 178 -10.34 -11.78 6.08
CA ILE A 178 -10.42 -11.46 4.65
C ILE A 178 -9.06 -11.66 3.96
N PHE A 179 -7.98 -11.21 4.60
CA PHE A 179 -6.63 -11.31 4.04
C PHE A 179 -6.04 -12.74 4.11
N ASP A 180 -6.56 -13.60 4.99
CA ASP A 180 -6.23 -15.03 5.06
C ASP A 180 -6.89 -15.86 3.95
N ILE A 181 -7.85 -15.30 3.21
CA ILE A 181 -8.45 -15.99 2.05
C ILE A 181 -7.44 -15.97 0.88
N PRO A 182 -7.07 -17.14 0.32
CA PRO A 182 -6.13 -17.18 -0.78
C PRO A 182 -6.76 -16.69 -2.08
N LEU A 183 -5.93 -16.11 -2.96
CA LEU A 183 -6.29 -15.70 -4.31
C LEU A 183 -6.53 -16.91 -5.25
N TYR A 184 -5.77 -17.98 -5.04
CA TYR A 184 -5.80 -19.19 -5.88
C TYR A 184 -6.33 -20.40 -5.11
N ASN A 185 -6.93 -21.34 -5.84
CA ASN A 185 -7.13 -22.70 -5.40
C ASN A 185 -5.80 -23.47 -5.40
N GLN A 186 -5.77 -24.67 -4.80
CA GLN A 186 -4.57 -25.51 -4.78
C GLN A 186 -4.10 -25.95 -6.18
N ASP A 187 -5.00 -25.98 -7.17
CA ASP A 187 -4.69 -26.31 -8.56
C ASP A 187 -4.16 -25.10 -9.38
N GLY A 188 -3.95 -23.95 -8.72
CA GLY A 188 -3.48 -22.72 -9.35
C GLY A 188 -4.56 -21.91 -10.08
N SER A 189 -5.80 -22.39 -10.16
CA SER A 189 -6.91 -21.61 -10.70
C SER A 189 -7.31 -20.49 -9.75
N PHE A 190 -7.93 -19.41 -10.26
CA PHE A 190 -8.48 -18.37 -9.39
C PHE A 190 -9.60 -18.94 -8.52
N LYS A 191 -9.53 -18.63 -7.22
CA LYS A 191 -10.61 -18.96 -6.31
C LYS A 191 -11.81 -18.05 -6.58
N GLU A 192 -12.96 -18.65 -6.90
CA GLU A 192 -14.23 -17.91 -6.94
C GLU A 192 -14.48 -17.31 -5.57
N ASN A 193 -14.78 -16.00 -5.52
CA ASN A 193 -14.85 -15.29 -4.23
C ASN A 193 -13.57 -15.51 -3.39
N GLY A 194 -12.40 -15.49 -4.03
CA GLY A 194 -11.10 -15.58 -3.36
C GLY A 194 -10.77 -14.32 -2.57
N GLY A 195 -9.60 -14.31 -1.94
CA GLY A 195 -9.05 -13.12 -1.29
C GLY A 195 -8.01 -12.43 -2.14
N VAL A 196 -7.04 -11.80 -1.48
CA VAL A 196 -6.04 -10.94 -2.12
C VAL A 196 -4.61 -11.46 -1.98
N THR A 197 -4.37 -12.46 -1.16
CA THR A 197 -3.03 -12.98 -0.87
C THR A 197 -2.66 -14.15 -1.77
N LYS A 198 -1.44 -14.16 -2.30
CA LYS A 198 -0.88 -15.37 -2.92
C LYS A 198 -0.75 -16.46 -1.86
N GLN A 199 -0.93 -17.72 -2.24
CA GLN A 199 -0.67 -18.84 -1.33
C GLN A 199 0.81 -18.81 -0.91
N GLN A 200 1.07 -18.87 0.39
CA GLN A 200 2.40 -19.15 0.91
C GLN A 200 2.64 -20.65 0.82
N THR A 201 2.95 -21.15 -0.37
CA THR A 201 3.34 -22.56 -0.52
C THR A 201 4.71 -22.73 0.11
N LYS A 202 4.77 -23.34 1.30
CA LYS A 202 5.98 -24.06 1.72
C LYS A 202 6.02 -25.34 0.90
N MET A 203 6.88 -25.40 -0.11
CA MET A 203 7.37 -26.68 -0.63
C MET A 203 8.58 -27.11 0.19
#